data_AF-A0A645I0X5-F1
#
_entry.id   AF-A0A645I0X5-F1
#
_cell.length_a   1.000
_cell.length_b   1.000
_cell.length_c   1.000
_cell.angle_alpha   90.00
_cell.angle_beta   90.00
_cell.angle_gamma   90.00
#
_symmetry.space_group_name_H-M   'P 1'
#
loop_
_entity.id
_entity.type
_entity.pdbx_description
1 polymer ?
#
loop_
_entity_poly.entity_id
_entity_poly.type
_entity_poly.pdbx_seq_one_letter_code
_entity_poly.pdbx_strand_id
1 'polypeptide(L)'
;MIYFTAAATVENPVLTNVATGEFIKLNRTLVAGETVVVNTNYGAEGVTSYIGDEIADVINDLDLDSSFLQAPIGATALHYTAASNVSSMTVTIRYFQKYLGV
;
A
#
# COMPACT_ATOMS: atom_id res chain seq x y z
N MET A 1 -2.81 5.35 5.36
CA MET A 1 -2.09 4.07 5.54
C MET A 1 -2.72 3.03 4.65
N ILE A 2 -1.89 2.32 3.88
CA ILE A 2 -2.30 1.28 2.94
C ILE A 2 -1.71 -0.04 3.43
N TYR A 3 -2.52 -1.09 3.50
CA TYR A 3 -2.12 -2.42 3.95
C TYR A 3 -2.30 -3.39 2.80
N PHE A 4 -1.22 -4.02 2.36
CA PHE A 4 -1.26 -5.16 1.44
C PHE A 4 -1.10 -6.43 2.26
N THR A 5 -2.16 -7.25 2.34
CA THR A 5 -2.14 -8.52 3.08
C THR A 5 -2.27 -9.68 2.11
N ALA A 6 -1.37 -10.65 2.20
CA ALA A 6 -1.32 -11.80 1.29
C ALA A 6 -1.74 -13.08 2.01
N ALA A 7 -2.73 -13.80 1.47
CA ALA A 7 -3.15 -15.12 1.95
C ALA A 7 -2.36 -16.28 1.31
N ALA A 8 -1.65 -16.00 0.22
CA ALA A 8 -0.74 -16.89 -0.49
C ALA A 8 0.41 -16.06 -1.08
N THR A 9 1.30 -16.66 -1.86
CA THR A 9 2.36 -15.91 -2.56
C THR A 9 1.76 -14.92 -3.56
N VAL A 10 2.09 -13.63 -3.45
CA VAL A 10 1.60 -12.55 -4.33
C VAL A 10 2.80 -11.74 -4.82
N GLU A 11 2.93 -11.54 -6.13
CA GLU A 11 4.08 -10.83 -6.70
C GLU A 11 3.72 -9.41 -7.10
N ASN A 12 4.60 -8.47 -6.75
CA ASN A 12 4.54 -7.07 -7.16
C ASN A 12 3.17 -6.40 -6.97
N PRO A 13 2.68 -6.30 -5.73
CA PRO A 13 1.37 -5.70 -5.46
C PRO A 13 1.36 -4.21 -5.79
N VAL A 14 0.24 -3.74 -6.34
CA VAL A 14 0.05 -2.35 -6.78
C VAL A 14 -1.30 -1.83 -6.33
N LEU A 15 -1.35 -0.59 -5.84
CA LEU A 15 -2.57 0.18 -5.66
C LEU A 15 -2.49 1.45 -6.51
N THR A 16 -3.46 1.65 -7.40
CA THR A 16 -3.51 2.76 -8.36
C THR A 16 -4.72 3.65 -8.08
N ASN A 17 -4.51 4.97 -8.10
CA ASN A 17 -5.59 5.94 -8.24
C ASN A 17 -6.00 6.04 -9.70
N VAL A 18 -7.23 5.62 -10.00
CA VAL A 18 -7.71 5.51 -11.39
C VAL A 18 -7.83 6.87 -12.06
N ALA A 19 -8.11 7.93 -11.29
CA ALA A 19 -8.30 9.27 -11.83
C ALA A 19 -6.98 9.96 -12.18
N THR A 20 -5.92 9.75 -11.39
CA THR A 20 -4.62 10.42 -11.57
C THR A 20 -3.56 9.55 -12.23
N GLY A 21 -3.72 8.23 -12.20
CA GLY A 21 -2.70 7.27 -12.62
C GLY A 21 -1.57 7.09 -11.60
N GLU A 22 -1.56 7.85 -10.50
CA GLU A 22 -0.59 7.69 -9.42
C GLU A 22 -0.76 6.33 -8.77
N PHE A 23 0.35 5.73 -8.33
CA PHE A 23 0.33 4.40 -7.73
C PHE A 23 1.31 4.26 -6.58
N ILE A 24 1.05 3.25 -5.76
CA ILE A 24 2.01 2.64 -4.84
C ILE A 24 2.24 1.22 -5.35
N LYS A 25 3.49 0.87 -5.65
CA LYS A 25 3.89 -0.48 -6.06
C LYS A 25 5.03 -0.98 -5.19
N LEU A 26 4.95 -2.23 -4.75
CA LEU A 26 6.07 -2.91 -4.12
C LEU A 26 6.73 -3.82 -5.16
N ASN A 27 8.03 -3.71 -5.35
CA ASN A 27 8.88 -4.63 -6.12
C ASN A 27 9.32 -5.80 -5.23
N ARG A 28 8.33 -6.53 -4.71
CA ARG A 28 8.49 -7.59 -3.71
C ARG A 28 7.52 -8.73 -3.97
N THR A 29 7.94 -9.95 -3.65
CA THR A 29 7.05 -11.11 -3.53
C THR A 29 6.60 -11.25 -2.08
N LEU A 30 5.30 -11.07 -1.84
CA LEU A 30 4.70 -11.31 -0.54
C LEU A 30 4.52 -12.81 -0.30
N VAL A 31 4.68 -13.25 0.95
CA VAL A 31 4.40 -14.62 1.38
C VAL A 31 3.06 -14.74 2.11
N ALA A 32 2.54 -15.97 2.26
CA ALA A 32 1.30 -16.21 2.98
C ALA A 32 1.38 -15.70 4.43
N GLY A 33 0.39 -14.90 4.85
CA GLY A 33 0.34 -14.28 6.18
C GLY A 33 1.11 -12.96 6.29
N GLU A 34 1.86 -12.54 5.26
CA GLU A 34 2.56 -11.26 5.25
C GLU A 34 1.58 -10.09 5.10
N THR A 35 1.81 -9.04 5.87
CA THR A 35 1.18 -7.74 5.66
C THR A 35 2.26 -6.67 5.50
N VAL A 36 2.25 -5.97 4.37
CA VAL A 36 3.10 -4.80 4.16
C VAL A 36 2.28 -3.53 4.29
N VAL A 37 2.72 -2.64 5.16
CA VAL A 37 2.04 -1.39 5.49
C VAL A 37 2.82 -0.22 4.92
N VAL A 38 2.19 0.52 4.01
CA VAL A 38 2.70 1.78 3.46
C VAL A 38 2.08 2.93 4.23
N ASN A 39 2.92 3.67 4.96
CA ASN A 39 2.55 4.91 5.60
C ASN A 39 2.66 6.06 4.60
N THR A 40 1.54 6.74 4.36
CA THR A 40 1.42 7.88 3.44
C THR A 40 1.23 9.22 4.17
N ASN A 41 1.41 9.22 5.49
CA ASN A 41 1.34 10.46 6.26
C ASN A 41 2.54 11.34 5.95
N TYR A 42 2.27 12.60 5.58
CA TYR A 42 3.29 13.58 5.29
C TYR A 42 4.33 13.70 6.42
N GLY A 43 5.61 13.52 6.08
CA GLY A 43 6.74 13.59 7.01
C GLY A 43 6.95 12.33 7.87
N ALA A 44 6.19 11.26 7.61
CA ALA A 44 6.31 9.96 8.27
C ALA A 44 6.14 8.82 7.25
N GLU A 45 6.49 9.07 6.00
CA GLU A 45 6.46 8.10 4.92
C GLU A 45 7.35 6.90 5.26
N GLY A 46 6.85 5.70 4.98
CA GLY A 46 7.56 4.47 5.35
C GLY A 46 6.87 3.23 4.84
N VAL A 47 7.61 2.12 4.77
CA VAL A 47 7.05 0.81 4.41
C VAL A 47 7.55 -0.23 5.39
N THR A 48 6.64 -0.92 6.05
CA THR A 48 6.96 -1.92 7.07
C THR A 48 6.29 -3.24 6.74
N SER A 49 7.06 -4.33 6.71
CA SER A 49 6.55 -5.69 6.57
C SER A 49 6.33 -6.32 7.95
N TYR A 50 5.26 -7.12 8.05
CA TYR A 50 4.88 -7.91 9.21
C TYR A 50 4.64 -9.36 8.76
N ILE A 51 5.40 -10.31 9.32
CA ILE A 51 5.25 -11.75 9.06
C ILE A 51 5.29 -12.49 10.41
N GLY A 52 4.13 -12.85 10.94
CA GLY A 52 4.05 -13.34 12.32
C GLY A 52 4.56 -12.28 13.30
N ASP A 53 5.60 -12.60 14.07
CA ASP A 53 6.26 -11.67 15.00
C ASP A 53 7.42 -10.89 14.36
N GLU A 54 7.80 -11.21 13.13
CA GLU A 54 8.88 -10.52 12.42
C GLU A 54 8.38 -9.18 11.85
N ILE A 55 9.13 -8.12 12.14
CA ILE A 55 8.87 -6.75 11.67
C ILE A 55 10.13 -6.23 10.99
N ALA A 56 10.00 -5.77 9.75
CA ALA A 56 11.13 -5.24 8.98
C ALA A 56 10.76 -3.94 8.27
N ASP A 57 11.68 -2.97 8.26
CA ASP A 57 11.61 -1.85 7.32
C ASP A 57 11.97 -2.36 5.92
N VAL A 58 11.06 -2.13 4.98
CA VAL A 58 11.18 -2.59 3.59
C VAL A 58 10.93 -1.44 2.61
N ILE A 59 11.28 -0.20 2.97
CA ILE A 59 11.07 0.96 2.10
C ILE A 59 11.78 0.84 0.75
N ASN A 60 12.89 0.11 0.71
CA ASN A 60 13.64 -0.16 -0.52
C ASN A 60 12.87 -1.06 -1.51
N ASP A 61 11.84 -1.76 -1.05
CA ASP A 61 10.97 -2.55 -1.92
C ASP A 61 9.92 -1.66 -2.61
N LEU A 62 9.75 -0.39 -2.22
CA LEU A 62 8.85 0.54 -2.90
C LEU A 62 9.42 0.91 -4.28
N ASP A 63 8.59 0.84 -5.32
CA ASP A 63 8.96 1.30 -6.66
C ASP A 63 9.25 2.80 -6.65
N LEU A 64 10.38 3.22 -7.24
CA LEU A 64 10.84 4.61 -7.23
C LEU A 64 9.88 5.58 -7.93
N ASP A 65 9.08 5.07 -8.87
CA ASP A 65 8.06 5.85 -9.56
C ASP A 65 6.75 5.96 -8.75
N SER A 66 6.67 5.32 -7.58
CA SER A 66 5.50 5.39 -6.70
C SER A 66 5.31 6.78 -6.11
N SER A 67 4.05 7.16 -5.94
CA SER A 67 3.63 8.37 -5.25
C SER A 67 2.91 8.03 -3.95
N PHE A 68 3.24 8.72 -2.85
CA PHE A 68 2.53 8.56 -1.58
C PHE A 68 1.10 9.13 -1.69
N LEU A 69 0.17 8.26 -2.11
CA LEU A 69 -1.22 8.58 -2.41
C LEU A 69 -1.90 9.35 -1.27
N GLN A 70 -2.57 10.43 -1.65
CA GLN A 70 -3.39 11.25 -0.76
C GLN A 70 -4.88 10.97 -0.99
N ALA A 71 -5.70 11.21 0.04
CA ALA A 71 -7.15 11.08 -0.03
C ALA A 71 -7.79 12.48 -0.12
N PRO A 72 -8.04 13.02 -1.33
CA PRO A 72 -8.68 14.31 -1.48
C PRO A 72 -10.13 14.31 -1.00
N ILE A 73 -10.69 15.50 -0.80
CA ILE A 73 -12.11 15.66 -0.49
C ILE A 73 -12.94 15.05 -1.62
N GLY A 74 -13.93 14.23 -1.27
CA GLY A 74 -14.84 13.57 -2.20
C GLY A 74 -14.56 12.08 -2.33
N ALA A 75 -14.85 11.55 -3.52
CA ALA A 75 -14.67 10.14 -3.82
C ALA A 75 -13.35 9.90 -4.55
N THR A 76 -12.61 8.87 -4.14
CA THR A 76 -11.39 8.42 -4.83
C THR A 76 -11.60 6.99 -5.31
N ALA A 77 -11.50 6.76 -6.62
CA ALA A 77 -11.57 5.44 -7.21
C ALA A 77 -10.18 4.80 -7.20
N LEU A 78 -10.06 3.66 -6.51
CA LEU A 78 -8.80 2.95 -6.37
C LEU A 78 -8.92 1.56 -6.97
N HIS A 79 -7.89 1.13 -7.68
CA HIS A 79 -7.78 -0.20 -8.28
C HIS A 79 -6.51 -0.87 -7.77
N TYR A 80 -6.63 -2.11 -7.30
CA TYR A 80 -5.47 -2.89 -6.90
C TYR A 80 -5.23 -4.05 -7.87
N THR A 81 -3.96 -4.36 -8.07
CA THR A 81 -3.51 -5.48 -8.91
C THR A 81 -2.22 -6.07 -8.34
N ALA A 82 -1.76 -7.15 -8.94
CA ALA A 82 -0.49 -7.80 -8.68
C ALA A 82 -0.01 -8.49 -9.97
N ALA A 83 1.29 -8.75 -10.10
CA ALA A 83 1.83 -9.52 -11.23
C ALA A 83 1.30 -10.97 -11.22
N SER A 84 1.06 -11.54 -10.04
CA SER A 84 0.43 -12.87 -9.89
C SER A 84 -0.40 -12.96 -8.62
N ASN A 85 -1.39 -13.87 -8.64
CA ASN A 85 -2.25 -14.22 -7.49
C ASN A 85 -2.99 -13.04 -6.80
N VAL A 86 -3.44 -12.05 -7.58
CA VAL A 86 -4.21 -10.89 -7.06
C VAL A 86 -5.41 -11.30 -6.20
N SER A 87 -6.08 -12.42 -6.53
CA SER A 87 -7.24 -12.94 -5.77
C SER A 87 -6.90 -13.39 -4.35
N SER A 88 -5.61 -13.62 -4.06
CA SER A 88 -5.09 -13.98 -2.76
C SER A 88 -4.56 -12.78 -1.99
N MET A 89 -4.73 -11.56 -2.51
CA MET A 89 -4.36 -10.32 -1.84
C MET A 89 -5.60 -9.55 -1.39
N THR A 90 -5.52 -8.98 -0.19
CA THR A 90 -6.47 -7.97 0.29
C THR A 90 -5.76 -6.65 0.46
N VAL A 91 -6.38 -5.57 0.01
CA VAL A 91 -5.90 -4.21 0.28
C VAL A 91 -6.85 -3.52 1.24
N THR A 92 -6.34 -3.08 2.39
CA THR A 92 -7.09 -2.29 3.37
C THR A 92 -6.55 -0.87 3.40
N ILE A 93 -7.44 0.11 3.36
CA ILE A 93 -7.08 1.52 3.42
C ILE A 93 -7.61 2.10 4.72
N ARG A 94 -6.72 2.71 5.48
CA ARG A 94 -7.06 3.48 6.68
C ARG A 94 -6.66 4.92 6.47
N TYR A 95 -7.63 5.82 6.63
CA TYR A 95 -7.45 7.26 6.51
C TYR A 95 -8.13 7.95 7.68
N PHE A 96 -7.67 9.17 7.97
CA PHE A 96 -8.28 10.05 8.96
C PHE A 96 -8.73 11.32 8.24
N GLN A 97 -9.94 11.78 8.54
CA GLN A 97 -10.39 13.09 8.08
C GLN A 97 -9.57 14.17 8.79
N LYS A 98 -8.86 14.98 8.01
CA LYS A 98 -8.14 16.15 8.51
C LYS A 98 -9.08 17.36 8.38
N TYR A 99 -9.22 18.10 9.47
CA TYR A 99 -9.92 19.37 9.49
C TYR A 99 -8.87 20.48 9.63
N LEU A 100 -8.96 21.54 8.82
CA LEU A 100 -8.18 22.73 9.08
C LEU A 100 -8.77 23.41 10.33
N GLY A 101 -8.01 23.46 11.41
CA GLY A 101 -8.27 24.38 12.51
C GLY A 101 -7.90 25.79 12.06
N VAL A 102 -8.78 26.75 12.32
CA VAL A 102 -8.51 28.19 12.13
C VAL A 102 -7.70 28.76 13.28
#